data_AF-A0A423PGW4-F1
#
_entry.id   AF-A0A423PGW4-F1
#
_cell.length_a   1.000
_cell.length_b   1.000
_cell.length_c   1.000
_cell.angle_alpha   90.00
_cell.angle_beta   90.00
_cell.angle_gamma   90.00
#
_symmetry.space_group_name_H-M   'P 1'
#
loop_
_entity.id
_entity.type
_entity.pdbx_description
1 polymer ?
#
loop_
_entity_poly.entity_id
_entity_poly.type
_entity_poly.pdbx_seq_one_letter_code
_entity_poly.pdbx_strand_id
1 'polypeptide(L)'
;MPDLSTTSIDTTVERGPSAITYRRLETLSATAHRDLKLAGQNDYRFAAATAQVPLVAEEITEAAKHFPIVFTRAGDDIQPVALMSLSENNNVFVGSDGRWQARYVPAWLRRYPFTFARQADDDPADGSATADDAQRLVVMIDRGAPHFSADAGQPLFVAAGENADDGVTRGPAMDQALDYLERYRRASVSVAGLVSGLAGADVLVERSLDVFTKARHANRIGGLQIVDHERLMALTDAELGQWTRNGLLEIVHAHWQSLTNFRRLA
;
A
#
# COMPACT_ATOMS: atom_id res chain seq x y z
N MET A 1 1.21 -42.31 -2.02
CA MET A 1 1.68 -40.93 -2.26
C MET A 1 0.45 -40.07 -2.35
N PRO A 2 0.12 -39.23 -1.35
CA PRO A 2 -0.95 -38.27 -1.52
C PRO A 2 -0.47 -37.17 -2.46
N ASP A 3 -1.33 -36.85 -3.42
CA ASP A 3 -1.17 -35.81 -4.43
C ASP A 3 -1.25 -34.43 -3.76
N LEU A 4 -0.14 -33.69 -3.75
CA LEU A 4 -0.06 -32.30 -3.29
C LEU A 4 -0.50 -31.36 -4.44
N SER A 5 -1.73 -31.52 -4.90
CA SER A 5 -2.31 -30.63 -5.90
C SER A 5 -3.27 -29.65 -5.22
N THR A 6 -2.89 -28.37 -5.30
CA THR A 6 -3.77 -27.19 -5.25
C THR A 6 -4.20 -26.66 -3.87
N THR A 7 -3.24 -26.21 -3.04
CA THR A 7 -3.56 -25.16 -2.06
C THR A 7 -3.93 -23.90 -2.83
N SER A 8 -5.19 -23.48 -2.75
CA SER A 8 -5.70 -22.30 -3.44
C SER A 8 -5.12 -21.04 -2.80
N ILE A 9 -4.20 -20.35 -3.47
CA ILE A 9 -3.75 -19.02 -3.04
C ILE A 9 -4.87 -18.04 -3.39
N ASP A 10 -5.45 -17.37 -2.40
CA ASP A 10 -6.31 -16.21 -2.67
C ASP A 10 -5.41 -15.08 -3.17
N THR A 11 -5.17 -15.08 -4.48
CA THR A 11 -4.54 -13.98 -5.20
C THR A 11 -5.57 -12.88 -5.35
N THR A 12 -6.02 -12.27 -4.25
CA THR A 12 -6.85 -11.08 -4.35
C THR A 12 -6.01 -10.00 -5.04
N VAL A 13 -6.06 -9.99 -6.37
CA VAL A 13 -5.51 -8.94 -7.22
C VAL A 13 -6.12 -7.68 -6.66
N GLU A 14 -5.30 -6.77 -6.16
CA GLU A 14 -5.79 -5.55 -5.53
C GLU A 14 -6.75 -4.86 -6.50
N ARG A 15 -8.03 -4.84 -6.14
CA ARG A 15 -9.07 -4.17 -6.92
C ARG A 15 -9.40 -2.84 -6.26
N GLY A 16 -9.75 -1.86 -7.08
CA GLY A 16 -10.17 -0.55 -6.62
C GLY A 16 -9.14 0.54 -6.90
N PRO A 17 -9.41 1.77 -6.42
CA PRO A 17 -8.64 2.97 -6.80
C PRO A 17 -7.17 2.95 -6.33
N SER A 18 -6.82 2.06 -5.39
CA SER A 18 -5.46 1.85 -4.89
C SER A 18 -4.66 0.78 -5.64
N ALA A 19 -5.25 0.14 -6.64
CA ALA A 19 -4.67 -1.00 -7.33
C ALA A 19 -3.31 -0.66 -7.97
N ILE A 20 -2.33 -1.52 -7.71
CA ILE A 20 -1.10 -1.61 -8.49
C ILE A 20 -1.30 -2.66 -9.58
N THR A 21 -0.83 -2.37 -10.79
CA THR A 21 -0.90 -3.31 -11.93
C THR A 21 0.26 -4.29 -11.89
N TYR A 22 0.00 -5.52 -11.44
CA TYR A 22 0.92 -6.65 -11.54
C TYR A 22 0.74 -7.35 -12.89
N ARG A 23 1.80 -7.48 -13.70
CA ARG A 23 1.73 -8.06 -15.05
C ARG A 23 1.68 -9.58 -15.03
N ARG A 24 2.48 -10.21 -14.17
CA ARG A 24 2.52 -11.65 -13.93
C ARG A 24 2.82 -11.90 -12.46
N LEU A 25 1.77 -11.93 -11.66
CA LEU A 25 1.86 -12.21 -10.23
C LEU A 25 2.04 -13.71 -9.99
N GLU A 26 3.13 -14.11 -9.34
CA GLU A 26 3.40 -15.50 -8.98
C GLU A 26 4.09 -15.60 -7.62
N THR A 27 3.94 -16.76 -6.97
CA THR A 27 4.58 -17.02 -5.67
C THR A 27 6.08 -17.12 -5.85
N LEU A 28 6.83 -16.43 -4.98
CA LEU A 28 8.27 -16.49 -5.01
C LEU A 28 8.76 -17.87 -4.51
N SER A 29 9.35 -18.63 -5.41
CA SER A 29 10.09 -19.88 -5.15
C SER A 29 11.61 -19.67 -5.26
N ALA A 30 12.38 -20.17 -4.30
CA ALA A 30 13.83 -20.15 -4.35
C ALA A 30 14.39 -20.94 -5.54
N THR A 31 13.80 -22.09 -5.85
CA THR A 31 14.18 -22.92 -7.02
C THR A 31 13.87 -22.23 -8.34
N ALA A 32 12.64 -21.73 -8.52
CA ALA A 32 12.20 -21.14 -9.79
C ALA A 32 12.83 -19.76 -10.06
N HIS A 33 13.21 -19.03 -9.00
CA HIS A 33 13.74 -17.67 -9.09
C HIS A 33 15.20 -17.56 -8.62
N ARG A 34 15.94 -18.68 -8.61
CA ARG A 34 17.32 -18.73 -8.12
C ARG A 34 18.25 -17.69 -8.75
N ASP A 35 18.08 -17.42 -10.04
CA ASP A 35 18.92 -16.51 -10.82
C ASP A 35 18.33 -15.09 -10.90
N LEU A 36 17.20 -14.85 -10.24
CA LEU A 36 16.50 -13.58 -10.30
C LEU A 36 17.26 -12.53 -9.48
N LYS A 37 17.54 -11.40 -10.12
CA LYS A 37 18.16 -10.23 -9.51
C LYS A 37 17.21 -9.04 -9.56
N LEU A 38 17.23 -8.24 -8.51
CA LEU A 38 16.52 -6.98 -8.41
C LEU A 38 17.45 -5.83 -8.85
N ALA A 39 17.10 -5.20 -9.96
CA ALA A 39 17.73 -3.98 -10.46
C ALA A 39 16.89 -2.76 -10.11
N GLY A 40 17.56 -1.66 -9.77
CA GLY A 40 16.88 -0.38 -9.56
C GLY A 40 16.32 0.15 -10.87
N GLN A 41 15.02 0.43 -10.91
CA GLN A 41 14.34 1.01 -12.08
C GLN A 41 13.57 2.27 -11.66
N ASN A 42 13.45 3.20 -12.60
CA ASN A 42 12.68 4.43 -12.43
C ASN A 42 11.47 4.42 -13.40
N ASP A 43 10.73 3.30 -13.42
CA ASP A 43 9.52 3.11 -14.21
C ASP A 43 8.33 2.79 -13.29
N TYR A 44 7.40 3.75 -13.22
CA TYR A 44 6.22 3.74 -12.38
C TYR A 44 4.94 3.44 -13.17
N ARG A 45 5.03 2.91 -14.41
CA ARG A 45 3.84 2.54 -15.20
C ARG A 45 2.95 1.50 -14.52
N PHE A 46 3.49 0.73 -13.57
CA PHE A 46 2.68 -0.16 -12.71
C PHE A 46 1.62 0.59 -11.88
N ALA A 47 1.83 1.89 -11.63
CA ALA A 47 0.95 2.75 -10.86
C ALA A 47 0.17 3.75 -11.73
N ALA A 48 0.22 3.63 -13.07
CA ALA A 48 -0.38 4.59 -13.99
C ALA A 48 -1.91 4.70 -13.85
N ALA A 49 -2.56 3.62 -13.41
CA ALA A 49 -4.00 3.57 -13.15
C ALA A 49 -4.38 3.82 -11.68
N THR A 50 -3.40 4.02 -10.80
CA THR A 50 -3.61 4.16 -9.35
C THR A 50 -4.10 5.57 -9.01
N ALA A 51 -5.37 5.71 -8.67
CA ALA A 51 -6.01 7.00 -8.38
C ALA A 51 -5.82 7.48 -6.93
N GLN A 52 -5.58 6.56 -6.00
CA GLN A 52 -5.27 6.87 -4.61
C GLN A 52 -4.25 5.88 -4.06
N VAL A 53 -3.53 6.24 -3.00
CA VAL A 53 -2.57 5.33 -2.35
C VAL A 53 -2.70 5.42 -0.85
N PRO A 54 -2.84 4.29 -0.13
CA PRO A 54 -2.78 4.28 1.33
C PRO A 54 -1.46 4.85 1.83
N LEU A 55 -1.52 5.53 2.97
CA LEU A 55 -0.36 6.07 3.66
C LEU A 55 -0.19 5.42 5.02
N VAL A 56 1.06 5.35 5.49
CA VAL A 56 1.38 5.02 6.88
C VAL A 56 1.70 6.27 7.69
N ALA A 57 1.57 6.21 9.02
CA ALA A 57 1.71 7.36 9.90
C ALA A 57 3.05 8.10 9.70
N GLU A 58 4.13 7.33 9.53
CA GLU A 58 5.51 7.80 9.43
C GLU A 58 5.79 8.62 8.17
N GLU A 59 4.93 8.56 7.16
CA GLU A 59 5.12 9.30 5.91
C GLU A 59 4.13 10.45 5.68
N ILE A 60 3.07 10.56 6.47
CA ILE A 60 1.97 11.49 6.21
C ILE A 60 2.45 12.95 6.12
N THR A 61 3.34 13.38 7.02
CA THR A 61 3.88 14.75 7.03
C THR A 61 4.71 15.06 5.78
N GLU A 62 5.46 14.08 5.24
CA GLU A 62 6.22 14.26 4.00
C GLU A 62 5.30 14.21 2.78
N ALA A 63 4.38 13.23 2.74
CA ALA A 63 3.39 13.09 1.68
C ALA A 63 2.50 14.34 1.53
N ALA A 64 2.15 14.98 2.65
CA ALA A 64 1.32 16.19 2.70
C ALA A 64 1.91 17.39 1.95
N LYS A 65 3.22 17.40 1.70
CA LYS A 65 3.90 18.45 0.91
C LYS A 65 3.63 18.32 -0.59
N HIS A 66 3.14 17.15 -1.02
CA HIS A 66 3.04 16.77 -2.43
C HIS A 66 1.62 16.42 -2.87
N PHE A 67 0.87 15.72 -2.02
CA PHE A 67 -0.43 15.13 -2.37
C PHE A 67 -1.53 15.69 -1.47
N PRO A 68 -2.78 15.77 -1.93
CA PRO A 68 -3.92 15.86 -1.02
C PRO A 68 -4.04 14.54 -0.26
N ILE A 69 -4.14 14.63 1.06
CA ILE A 69 -4.40 13.50 1.94
C ILE A 69 -5.84 13.60 2.37
N VAL A 70 -6.58 12.50 2.25
CA VAL A 70 -7.97 12.37 2.71
C VAL A 70 -8.14 11.04 3.43
N PHE A 71 -9.30 10.81 4.02
CA PHE A 71 -9.63 9.55 4.66
C PHE A 71 -10.65 8.80 3.82
N THR A 72 -10.51 7.48 3.71
CA THR A 72 -11.49 6.60 3.05
C THR A 72 -11.82 5.43 3.95
N ARG A 73 -12.97 4.79 3.70
CA ARG A 73 -13.37 3.56 4.37
C ARG A 73 -12.91 2.32 3.60
N ALA A 74 -12.40 1.33 4.30
CA ALA A 74 -12.20 -0.04 3.81
C ALA A 74 -12.90 -1.01 4.75
N GLY A 75 -14.12 -1.43 4.38
CA GLY A 75 -15.01 -2.07 5.35
C GLY A 75 -15.36 -1.09 6.47
N ASP A 76 -15.14 -1.51 7.71
CA ASP A 76 -15.37 -0.68 8.91
C ASP A 76 -14.17 0.20 9.27
N ASP A 77 -13.00 -0.07 8.67
CA ASP A 77 -11.76 0.65 8.99
C ASP A 77 -11.64 1.97 8.22
N ILE A 78 -11.04 2.97 8.87
CA ILE A 78 -10.62 4.22 8.24
C ILE A 78 -9.14 4.12 7.89
N GLN A 79 -8.78 4.61 6.71
CA GLN A 79 -7.39 4.73 6.28
C GLN A 79 -7.10 6.12 5.70
N PRO A 80 -5.93 6.71 6.00
CA PRO A 80 -5.46 7.88 5.29
C PRO A 80 -4.96 7.46 3.90
N VAL A 81 -5.35 8.21 2.88
CA VAL A 81 -4.93 8.00 1.49
C VAL A 81 -4.44 9.30 0.88
N ALA A 82 -3.36 9.23 0.12
CA ALA A 82 -2.97 10.31 -0.79
C ALA A 82 -3.73 10.14 -2.11
N LEU A 83 -4.26 11.24 -2.64
CA LEU A 83 -4.92 11.27 -3.93
C LEU A 83 -3.91 11.50 -5.06
N MET A 84 -3.92 10.61 -6.04
CA MET A 84 -3.05 10.65 -7.22
C MET A 84 -3.76 11.24 -8.44
N SER A 85 -5.09 11.26 -8.45
CA SER A 85 -5.91 11.76 -9.54
C SER A 85 -7.33 12.04 -9.03
N LEU A 86 -8.04 12.94 -9.71
CA LEU A 86 -9.47 13.15 -9.52
C LEU A 86 -10.33 12.28 -10.49
N SER A 87 -9.68 11.53 -11.37
CA SER A 87 -10.33 10.57 -12.25
C SER A 87 -9.87 9.16 -11.91
N GLU A 88 -10.80 8.20 -11.97
CA GLU A 88 -10.48 6.78 -11.86
C GLU A 88 -9.48 6.34 -12.94
N ASN A 89 -8.73 5.28 -12.64
CA ASN A 89 -7.79 4.64 -13.57
C ASN A 89 -6.71 5.60 -14.14
N ASN A 90 -6.31 6.60 -13.35
CA ASN A 90 -5.30 7.57 -13.74
C ASN A 90 -4.44 7.97 -12.53
N ASN A 91 -3.18 8.31 -12.80
CA ASN A 91 -2.24 8.84 -11.83
C ASN A 91 -1.46 10.00 -12.47
N VAL A 92 -1.74 11.24 -12.05
CA VAL A 92 -1.13 12.43 -12.67
C VAL A 92 0.37 12.55 -12.35
N PHE A 93 0.88 11.75 -11.42
CA PHE A 93 2.28 11.74 -11.01
C PHE A 93 3.12 10.72 -11.78
N VAL A 94 2.54 9.93 -12.68
CA VAL A 94 3.28 9.06 -13.61
C VAL A 94 3.35 9.75 -14.97
N GLY A 95 4.55 10.18 -15.35
CA GLY A 95 4.79 10.80 -16.66
C GLY A 95 4.58 9.83 -17.82
N SER A 96 4.39 10.35 -19.03
CA SER A 96 4.28 9.55 -20.25
C SER A 96 5.54 8.70 -20.52
N ASP A 97 6.70 9.19 -20.07
CA ASP A 97 7.97 8.48 -20.08
C ASP A 97 8.09 7.38 -18.99
N GLY A 98 7.09 7.27 -18.12
CA GLY A 98 7.03 6.31 -17.01
C GLY A 98 7.70 6.80 -15.73
N ARG A 99 8.30 8.00 -15.72
CA ARG A 99 8.98 8.53 -14.53
C ARG A 99 7.99 9.14 -13.55
N TRP A 100 8.30 8.98 -12.26
CA TRP A 100 7.58 9.66 -11.19
C TRP A 100 7.83 11.17 -11.20
N GLN A 101 6.78 11.96 -11.04
CA GLN A 101 6.83 13.42 -11.21
C GLN A 101 6.84 14.20 -9.88
N ALA A 102 6.54 13.56 -8.74
CA ALA A 102 6.66 14.19 -7.42
C ALA A 102 8.03 13.91 -6.78
N ARG A 103 8.42 14.70 -5.78
CA ARG A 103 9.68 14.46 -5.05
C ARG A 103 9.57 13.29 -4.07
N TYR A 104 8.37 13.03 -3.57
CA TYR A 104 8.08 11.93 -2.65
C TYR A 104 7.34 10.81 -3.38
N VAL A 105 7.76 9.56 -3.20
CA VAL A 105 7.07 8.36 -3.70
C VAL A 105 6.41 7.68 -2.51
N PRO A 106 5.08 7.53 -2.41
CA PRO A 106 4.44 6.88 -1.25
C PRO A 106 4.90 5.44 -1.00
N ALA A 107 4.94 5.02 0.27
CA ALA A 107 5.45 3.71 0.68
C ALA A 107 4.70 2.54 0.04
N TRP A 108 3.38 2.69 -0.17
CA TRP A 108 2.54 1.75 -0.90
C TRP A 108 3.07 1.39 -2.30
N LEU A 109 3.65 2.36 -3.00
CA LEU A 109 4.19 2.15 -4.36
C LEU A 109 5.59 1.51 -4.34
N ARG A 110 6.40 1.78 -3.30
CA ARG A 110 7.79 1.30 -3.22
C ARG A 110 7.92 -0.19 -2.91
N ARG A 111 6.82 -0.87 -2.52
CA ARG A 111 6.84 -2.33 -2.33
C ARG A 111 6.94 -3.08 -3.66
N TYR A 112 6.47 -2.49 -4.76
CA TYR A 112 6.56 -3.11 -6.08
C TYR A 112 8.05 -3.33 -6.42
N PRO A 113 8.44 -4.53 -6.92
CA PRO A 113 7.59 -5.56 -7.53
C PRO A 113 7.09 -6.68 -6.60
N PHE A 114 7.19 -6.51 -5.28
CA PHE A 114 6.81 -7.51 -4.28
C PHE A 114 5.47 -7.18 -3.62
N THR A 115 4.75 -8.22 -3.19
CA THR A 115 3.60 -8.10 -2.28
C THR A 115 3.45 -9.34 -1.42
N PHE A 116 2.71 -9.23 -0.31
CA PHE A 116 2.21 -10.41 0.38
C PHE A 116 0.87 -10.86 -0.20
N ALA A 117 0.64 -12.16 -0.24
CA ALA A 117 -0.68 -12.76 -0.35
C ALA A 117 -0.94 -13.62 0.90
N ARG A 118 -2.21 -13.76 1.25
CA ARG A 118 -2.63 -14.74 2.26
C ARG A 118 -2.70 -16.10 1.60
N GLN A 119 -1.98 -17.07 2.13
CA GLN A 119 -2.23 -18.46 1.83
C GLN A 119 -3.54 -18.82 2.54
N ALA A 120 -4.58 -19.19 1.78
CA ALA A 120 -5.72 -19.84 2.40
C ALA A 120 -5.22 -21.20 2.89
N ASP A 121 -5.27 -21.43 4.19
CA ASP A 121 -5.10 -22.78 4.69
C ASP A 121 -6.32 -23.60 4.24
N ASP A 122 -6.06 -24.74 3.62
CA ASP A 122 -7.08 -25.78 3.52
C ASP A 122 -7.47 -26.13 4.96
N ASP A 123 -8.77 -26.00 5.27
CA ASP A 123 -9.38 -26.24 6.57
C ASP A 123 -8.67 -27.38 7.33
N PRO A 124 -7.99 -27.12 8.45
CA PRO A 124 -7.31 -28.18 9.17
C PRO A 124 -8.37 -29.12 9.70
N ALA A 125 -8.45 -30.31 9.08
CA ALA A 125 -9.48 -31.33 9.31
C ALA A 125 -9.59 -31.82 10.76
N ASP A 126 -8.77 -31.32 11.69
CA ASP A 126 -8.73 -31.70 13.10
C ASP A 126 -8.95 -30.53 14.08
N GLY A 127 -9.23 -29.31 13.60
CA GLY A 127 -9.48 -28.15 14.47
C GLY A 127 -8.29 -27.73 15.35
N SER A 128 -7.06 -28.12 14.98
CA SER A 128 -5.83 -27.81 15.73
C SER A 128 -5.22 -26.43 15.45
N ALA A 129 -5.78 -25.67 14.50
CA ALA A 129 -5.29 -24.33 14.21
C ALA A 129 -5.46 -23.39 15.42
N THR A 130 -4.34 -22.88 15.92
CA THR A 130 -4.36 -21.74 16.84
C THR A 130 -4.69 -20.47 16.05
N ALA A 131 -5.15 -19.41 16.73
CA ALA A 131 -5.45 -18.12 16.07
C ALA A 131 -4.22 -17.52 15.34
N ASP A 132 -3.00 -17.95 15.68
CA ASP A 132 -1.75 -17.58 15.01
C ASP A 132 -1.47 -18.44 13.75
N ASP A 133 -2.05 -19.63 13.61
CA ASP A 133 -1.84 -20.51 12.45
C ASP A 133 -2.61 -20.05 11.21
N ALA A 134 -3.68 -19.24 11.36
CA ALA A 134 -4.67 -18.97 10.32
C ALA A 134 -4.25 -18.00 9.19
N GLN A 135 -3.00 -17.51 9.13
CA GLN A 135 -2.57 -16.57 8.09
C GLN A 135 -1.08 -16.70 7.73
N ARG A 136 -0.68 -17.81 7.09
CA ARG A 136 0.63 -17.85 6.42
C ARG A 136 0.67 -16.82 5.28
N LEU A 137 1.53 -15.80 5.42
CA LEU A 137 1.79 -14.83 4.36
C LEU A 137 2.87 -15.37 3.43
N VAL A 138 2.56 -15.41 2.13
CA VAL A 138 3.52 -15.77 1.09
C VAL A 138 3.96 -14.53 0.33
N VAL A 139 5.24 -14.47 -0.02
CA VAL A 139 5.75 -13.42 -0.90
C VAL A 139 5.37 -13.75 -2.34
N MET A 140 4.73 -12.79 -2.98
CA MET A 140 4.43 -12.80 -4.39
C MET A 140 5.30 -11.77 -5.10
N ILE A 141 5.65 -12.06 -6.35
CA ILE A 141 6.39 -11.14 -7.22
C ILE A 141 5.63 -10.90 -8.52
N ASP A 142 5.75 -9.69 -9.06
CA ASP A 142 5.47 -9.47 -10.49
C ASP A 142 6.67 -9.91 -11.31
N ARG A 143 6.68 -11.16 -11.77
CA ARG A 143 7.77 -11.68 -12.63
C ARG A 143 7.86 -10.95 -13.97
N GLY A 144 6.82 -10.23 -14.38
CA GLY A 144 6.81 -9.36 -15.56
C GLY A 144 7.36 -7.95 -15.29
N ALA A 145 7.77 -7.66 -14.05
CA ALA A 145 8.29 -6.35 -13.68
C ALA A 145 9.64 -6.07 -14.36
N PRO A 146 9.85 -4.83 -14.85
CA PRO A 146 11.13 -4.42 -15.41
C PRO A 146 12.25 -4.35 -14.36
N HIS A 147 11.90 -4.44 -13.07
CA HIS A 147 12.82 -4.45 -11.93
C HIS A 147 13.62 -5.75 -11.83
N PHE A 148 13.15 -6.82 -12.47
CA PHE A 148 13.83 -8.11 -12.41
C PHE A 148 14.69 -8.37 -13.66
N SER A 149 15.90 -8.86 -13.43
CA SER A 149 16.86 -9.26 -14.45
C SER A 149 17.54 -10.58 -14.05
N ALA A 150 18.06 -11.34 -15.03
CA ALA A 150 18.95 -12.46 -14.75
C ALA A 150 20.42 -12.00 -14.59
N ASP A 151 20.78 -10.87 -15.20
CA ASP A 151 22.18 -10.48 -15.38
C ASP A 151 22.58 -9.34 -14.45
N ALA A 152 21.68 -8.37 -14.23
CA ALA A 152 21.97 -7.12 -13.53
C ALA A 152 21.20 -6.98 -12.21
N GLY A 153 21.80 -6.27 -11.24
CA GLY A 153 21.18 -5.97 -9.95
C GLY A 153 21.63 -6.91 -8.83
N GLN A 154 20.94 -6.81 -7.69
CA GLN A 154 21.24 -7.58 -6.50
C GLN A 154 20.47 -8.91 -6.51
N PRO A 155 21.14 -10.05 -6.24
CA PRO A 155 20.48 -11.35 -6.26
C PRO A 155 19.41 -11.47 -5.17
N LEU A 156 18.26 -12.05 -5.52
CA LEU A 156 17.23 -12.45 -4.56
C LEU A 156 17.64 -13.68 -3.76
N PHE A 157 18.40 -14.58 -4.39
CA PHE A 157 18.92 -15.79 -3.76
C PHE A 157 20.41 -15.94 -4.05
N VAL A 158 21.14 -16.46 -3.09
CA VAL A 158 22.58 -16.74 -3.19
C VAL A 158 22.84 -18.21 -2.88
N ALA A 159 23.98 -18.74 -3.31
CA ALA A 159 24.36 -20.11 -2.97
C ALA A 159 24.39 -20.28 -1.44
N ALA A 160 23.70 -21.31 -0.95
CA ALA A 160 23.77 -21.69 0.45
C ALA A 160 24.99 -22.58 0.71
N GLY A 161 25.40 -22.69 1.97
CA GLY A 161 26.36 -23.71 2.40
C GLY A 161 25.80 -25.13 2.23
N GLU A 162 26.62 -26.15 2.53
CA GLU A 162 26.35 -27.58 2.29
C GLU A 162 25.04 -28.14 2.90
N ASN A 163 24.31 -27.37 3.72
CA ASN A 163 23.16 -27.81 4.52
C ASN A 163 21.79 -27.27 4.04
N ALA A 164 21.67 -26.68 2.86
CA ALA A 164 20.37 -26.22 2.33
C ALA A 164 19.78 -27.21 1.33
N ASP A 165 18.50 -27.56 1.51
CA ASP A 165 17.78 -28.57 0.71
C ASP A 165 17.70 -28.22 -0.79
N ASP A 166 17.67 -26.93 -1.14
CA ASP A 166 17.58 -26.41 -2.51
C ASP A 166 18.89 -25.77 -3.02
N GLY A 167 19.95 -25.81 -2.21
CA GLY A 167 21.27 -25.26 -2.52
C GLY A 167 21.34 -23.72 -2.58
N VAL A 168 20.28 -23.02 -2.16
CA VAL A 168 20.22 -21.55 -2.15
C VAL A 168 19.66 -21.02 -0.83
N THR A 169 19.98 -19.77 -0.51
CA THR A 169 19.39 -19.05 0.61
C THR A 169 19.04 -17.63 0.18
N ARG A 170 18.29 -16.89 1.02
CA ARG A 170 17.90 -15.52 0.71
C ARG A 170 19.14 -14.65 0.52
N GLY A 171 19.15 -13.91 -0.58
CA GLY A 171 20.13 -12.88 -0.86
C GLY A 171 19.72 -11.53 -0.28
N PRO A 172 20.61 -10.53 -0.32
CA PRO A 172 20.38 -9.23 0.31
C PRO A 172 19.13 -8.49 -0.18
N ALA A 173 18.80 -8.60 -1.48
CA ALA A 173 17.62 -7.95 -2.04
C ALA A 173 16.32 -8.57 -1.52
N MET A 174 16.32 -9.88 -1.28
CA MET A 174 15.16 -10.57 -0.71
C MET A 174 14.98 -10.23 0.77
N ASP A 175 16.06 -10.20 1.55
CA ASP A 175 15.98 -9.79 2.96
C ASP A 175 15.47 -8.35 3.10
N GLN A 176 15.95 -7.43 2.26
CA GLN A 176 15.46 -6.04 2.23
C GLN A 176 13.99 -5.95 1.83
N ALA A 177 13.55 -6.72 0.82
CA ALA A 177 12.15 -6.73 0.39
C ALA A 177 11.22 -7.23 1.50
N LEU A 178 11.58 -8.32 2.18
CA LEU A 178 10.81 -8.87 3.30
C LEU A 178 10.70 -7.88 4.46
N ASP A 179 11.83 -7.36 4.91
CA ASP A 179 11.89 -6.37 5.99
C ASP A 179 11.05 -5.12 5.65
N TYR A 180 11.09 -4.67 4.39
CA TYR A 180 10.23 -3.58 3.91
C TYR A 180 8.74 -3.94 3.98
N LEU A 181 8.34 -5.09 3.42
CA LEU A 181 6.93 -5.52 3.41
C LEU A 181 6.38 -5.70 4.83
N GLU A 182 7.16 -6.28 5.74
CA GLU A 182 6.76 -6.47 7.14
C GLU A 182 6.62 -5.14 7.89
N ARG A 183 7.58 -4.22 7.72
CA ARG A 183 7.46 -2.86 8.27
C ARG A 183 6.22 -2.15 7.74
N TYR A 184 6.01 -2.18 6.43
CA TYR A 184 4.85 -1.54 5.81
C TYR A 184 3.53 -2.12 6.35
N ARG A 185 3.42 -3.44 6.46
CA ARG A 185 2.21 -4.11 7.00
C ARG A 185 1.93 -3.67 8.43
N ARG A 186 2.95 -3.66 9.30
CA ARG A 186 2.82 -3.24 10.70
C ARG A 186 2.39 -1.78 10.81
N ALA A 187 3.02 -0.91 10.03
CA ALA A 187 2.72 0.51 9.98
C ALA A 187 1.30 0.77 9.44
N SER A 188 0.82 -0.02 8.49
CA SER A 188 -0.55 0.05 7.95
C SER A 188 -1.60 -0.30 9.00
N VAL A 189 -1.38 -1.34 9.81
CA VAL A 189 -2.28 -1.68 10.93
C VAL A 189 -2.24 -0.58 12.00
N SER A 190 -1.04 -0.09 12.32
CA SER A 190 -0.86 0.95 13.34
C SER A 190 -1.57 2.24 12.97
N VAL A 191 -1.46 2.69 11.71
CA VAL A 191 -2.11 3.93 11.27
C VAL A 191 -3.62 3.78 11.23
N ALA A 192 -4.17 2.63 10.80
CA ALA A 192 -5.60 2.37 10.81
C ALA A 192 -6.17 2.46 12.24
N GLY A 193 -5.49 1.81 13.19
CA GLY A 193 -5.82 1.90 14.61
C GLY A 193 -5.77 3.35 15.14
N LEU A 194 -4.76 4.13 14.75
CA LEU A 194 -4.62 5.53 15.15
C LEU A 194 -5.74 6.41 14.57
N VAL A 195 -6.03 6.32 13.27
CA VAL A 195 -7.04 7.18 12.61
C VAL A 195 -8.48 6.74 12.90
N SER A 196 -8.69 5.54 13.44
CA SER A 196 -10.01 5.10 13.92
C SER A 196 -10.62 6.06 14.95
N GLY A 197 -9.78 6.76 15.73
CA GLY A 197 -10.21 7.80 16.67
C GLY A 197 -10.97 8.95 16.01
N LEU A 198 -10.70 9.25 14.73
CA LEU A 198 -11.41 10.28 13.98
C LEU A 198 -12.87 9.89 13.72
N ALA A 199 -13.11 8.62 13.38
CA ALA A 199 -14.47 8.10 13.20
C ALA A 199 -15.19 7.97 14.54
N GLY A 200 -14.51 7.47 15.58
CA GLY A 200 -15.08 7.34 16.92
C GLY A 200 -15.54 8.67 17.54
N ALA A 201 -14.89 9.77 17.19
CA ALA A 201 -15.23 11.12 17.63
C ALA A 201 -16.20 11.87 16.67
N ASP A 202 -16.69 11.22 15.60
CA ASP A 202 -17.56 11.81 14.58
C ASP A 202 -17.03 13.12 13.95
N VAL A 203 -15.70 13.27 13.84
CA VAL A 203 -15.08 14.48 13.26
C VAL A 203 -14.91 14.39 11.74
N LEU A 204 -15.19 13.24 11.14
CA LEU A 204 -15.07 13.02 9.69
C LEU A 204 -16.35 13.40 8.96
N VAL A 205 -16.22 14.27 7.95
CA VAL A 205 -17.33 14.65 7.06
C VAL A 205 -17.05 14.21 5.64
N GLU A 206 -18.07 13.67 4.97
CA GLU A 206 -17.96 13.35 3.55
C GLU A 206 -17.76 14.60 2.72
N ARG A 207 -16.86 14.50 1.74
CA ARG A 207 -16.67 15.50 0.70
C ARG A 207 -16.88 14.84 -0.64
N SER A 208 -17.80 15.41 -1.41
CA SER A 208 -17.85 15.17 -2.85
C SER A 208 -17.00 16.25 -3.51
N LEU A 209 -16.15 15.82 -4.43
CA LEU A 209 -15.42 16.73 -5.31
C LEU A 209 -16.07 16.65 -6.68
N ASP A 210 -16.60 17.79 -7.14
CA ASP A 210 -17.09 17.91 -8.51
C ASP A 210 -15.90 18.17 -9.43
N VAL A 211 -15.59 17.19 -10.28
CA VAL A 211 -14.45 17.24 -11.20
C VAL A 211 -14.94 17.75 -12.54
N PHE A 212 -14.70 19.02 -12.83
CA PHE A 212 -15.06 19.62 -14.10
C PHE A 212 -14.03 19.26 -15.18
N THR A 213 -14.40 18.31 -16.05
CA THR A 213 -13.60 18.05 -17.25
C THR A 213 -13.89 19.09 -18.33
N LYS A 214 -12.92 19.35 -19.23
CA LYS A 214 -13.12 20.24 -20.41
C LYS A 214 -14.31 19.80 -21.29
N ALA A 215 -14.77 18.55 -21.13
CA ALA A 215 -15.90 17.94 -21.81
C ALA A 215 -17.19 17.91 -20.96
N ARG A 216 -17.54 19.01 -20.28
CA ARG A 216 -18.87 19.32 -19.65
C ARG A 216 -19.50 18.31 -18.68
N HIS A 217 -18.98 17.09 -18.51
CA HIS A 217 -19.46 16.15 -17.50
C HIS A 217 -18.62 16.30 -16.24
N ALA A 218 -19.30 16.71 -15.16
CA ALA A 218 -18.77 16.62 -13.81
C ALA A 218 -18.82 15.16 -13.38
N ASN A 219 -17.65 14.52 -13.21
CA ASN A 219 -17.59 13.26 -12.48
C ASN A 219 -17.47 13.59 -10.99
N ARG A 220 -18.28 12.91 -10.17
CA ARG A 220 -18.23 13.03 -8.72
C ARG A 220 -17.39 11.90 -8.16
N ILE A 221 -16.35 12.23 -7.41
CA ILE A 221 -15.65 11.26 -6.58
C ILE A 221 -16.36 11.19 -5.23
N GLY A 222 -16.84 10.00 -4.87
CA GLY A 222 -17.46 9.71 -3.58
C GLY A 222 -16.51 8.97 -2.63
N GLY A 223 -16.95 8.77 -1.39
CA GLY A 223 -16.21 7.98 -0.39
C GLY A 223 -14.99 8.67 0.23
N LEU A 224 -14.75 9.94 -0.09
CA LEU A 224 -13.69 10.75 0.50
C LEU A 224 -14.22 11.47 1.75
N GLN A 225 -13.45 11.41 2.83
CA GLN A 225 -13.74 12.10 4.07
C GLN A 225 -12.60 13.04 4.44
N ILE A 226 -12.95 14.17 5.04
CA ILE A 226 -11.99 15.12 5.63
C ILE A 226 -12.33 15.32 7.09
N VAL A 227 -11.34 15.77 7.86
CA VAL A 227 -11.58 16.16 9.26
C VAL A 227 -12.20 17.55 9.27
N ASP A 228 -13.37 17.66 9.88
CA ASP A 228 -14.05 18.93 10.10
C ASP A 228 -13.41 19.70 11.25
N HIS A 229 -13.03 20.95 10.98
CA HIS A 229 -12.31 21.78 11.93
C HIS A 229 -13.18 22.17 13.14
N GLU A 230 -14.45 22.48 12.92
CA GLU A 230 -15.35 22.90 14.01
C GLU A 230 -15.65 21.71 14.93
N ARG A 231 -15.94 20.53 14.36
CA ARG A 231 -16.17 19.32 15.15
C ARG A 231 -14.93 18.92 15.97
N LEU A 232 -13.73 19.03 15.39
CA LEU A 232 -12.51 18.73 16.12
C LEU A 232 -12.23 19.72 17.25
N MET A 233 -12.45 21.01 17.03
CA MET A 233 -12.29 22.04 18.07
C MET A 233 -13.36 21.97 19.17
N ALA A 234 -14.46 21.26 18.94
CA ALA A 234 -15.49 21.00 19.94
C ALA A 234 -15.18 19.82 20.87
N LEU A 235 -14.10 19.06 20.61
CA LEU A 235 -13.65 17.98 21.48
C LEU A 235 -13.13 18.51 22.82
N THR A 236 -13.12 17.65 23.82
CA THR A 236 -12.61 17.99 25.15
C THR A 236 -11.08 18.13 25.14
N ASP A 237 -10.54 18.94 26.07
CA ASP A 237 -9.09 19.05 26.29
C ASP A 237 -8.42 17.70 26.56
N ALA A 238 -9.14 16.77 27.19
CA ALA A 238 -8.66 15.42 27.46
C ALA A 238 -8.45 14.61 26.17
N GLU A 239 -9.42 14.65 25.25
CA GLU A 239 -9.34 14.00 23.93
C GLU A 239 -8.24 14.63 23.08
N LEU A 240 -8.22 15.96 22.98
CA LEU A 240 -7.17 16.69 22.25
C LEU A 240 -5.78 16.44 22.82
N GLY A 241 -5.68 16.38 24.16
CA GLY A 241 -4.44 16.02 24.86
C GLY A 241 -4.00 14.59 24.58
N GLN A 242 -4.92 13.64 24.45
CA GLN A 242 -4.59 12.27 24.03
C GLN A 242 -4.10 12.24 22.57
N TRP A 243 -4.79 12.94 21.66
CA TRP A 243 -4.48 12.97 20.23
C TRP A 243 -3.16 13.67 19.93
N THR A 244 -2.78 14.62 20.77
CA THR A 244 -1.45 15.24 20.73
C THR A 244 -0.37 14.23 21.12
N ARG A 245 -0.58 13.46 22.21
CA ARG A 245 0.43 12.52 22.73
C ARG A 245 0.62 11.29 21.84
N ASN A 246 -0.44 10.81 21.18
CA ASN A 246 -0.36 9.63 20.33
C ASN A 246 -0.07 9.95 18.84
N GLY A 247 0.06 11.23 18.48
CA GLY A 247 0.39 11.68 17.12
C GLY A 247 -0.80 11.83 16.17
N LEU A 248 -2.04 11.54 16.59
CA LEU A 248 -3.21 11.70 15.71
C LEU A 248 -3.40 13.16 15.27
N LEU A 249 -3.14 14.13 16.15
CA LEU A 249 -3.28 15.54 15.82
C LEU A 249 -2.24 16.01 14.77
N GLU A 250 -1.06 15.40 14.72
CA GLU A 250 -0.07 15.65 13.67
C GLU A 250 -0.61 15.22 12.30
N ILE A 251 -1.23 14.04 12.24
CA ILE A 251 -1.89 13.53 11.02
C ILE A 251 -3.00 14.47 10.56
N VAL A 252 -3.82 14.97 11.49
CA VAL A 252 -4.89 15.94 11.19
C VAL A 252 -4.33 17.22 10.59
N HIS A 253 -3.27 17.79 11.18
CA HIS A 253 -2.66 19.01 10.67
C HIS A 253 -2.03 18.81 9.29
N ALA A 254 -1.31 17.70 9.09
CA ALA A 254 -0.76 17.34 7.79
C ALA A 254 -1.89 17.18 6.75
N HIS A 255 -2.99 16.52 7.12
CA HIS A 255 -4.19 16.43 6.29
C HIS A 255 -4.70 17.81 5.86
N TRP A 256 -4.96 18.74 6.77
CA TRP A 256 -5.46 20.07 6.40
C TRP A 256 -4.51 20.86 5.50
N GLN A 257 -3.21 20.84 5.80
CA GLN A 257 -2.19 21.50 4.98
C GLN A 257 -2.15 20.91 3.56
N SER A 258 -2.29 19.59 3.47
CA SER A 258 -2.26 18.85 2.21
C SER A 258 -3.40 19.19 1.26
N LEU A 259 -4.55 19.67 1.76
CA LEU A 259 -5.71 20.01 0.92
C LEU A 259 -5.38 21.10 -0.12
N THR A 260 -4.39 21.95 0.14
CA THR A 260 -3.91 22.93 -0.83
C THR A 260 -3.31 22.30 -2.09
N ASN A 261 -2.95 21.00 -2.05
CA ASN A 261 -2.45 20.26 -3.21
C ASN A 261 -3.55 19.80 -4.16
N PHE A 262 -4.85 19.98 -3.87
CA PHE A 262 -5.92 19.58 -4.80
C PHE A 262 -5.76 20.23 -6.18
N ARG A 263 -5.22 21.45 -6.23
CA ARG A 263 -4.86 22.16 -7.46
C ARG A 263 -3.85 21.45 -8.36
N ARG A 264 -3.13 20.45 -7.84
CA ARG A 264 -2.16 19.64 -8.61
C ARG A 264 -2.81 18.46 -9.33
N LEU A 265 -4.06 18.14 -8.99
CA LEU A 265 -4.82 17.04 -9.59
C LEU A 265 -5.77 17.49 -10.71
N ALA A 266 -5.77 18.79 -11.02
CA ALA A 266 -6.61 19.44 -12.03
C ALA A 266 -5.87 19.69 -13.33
#